data_AF-A0A5B7DBJ9-F1
#
_entry.id   AF-A0A5B7DBJ9-F1
#
_cell.length_a   1.000
_cell.length_b   1.000
_cell.length_c   1.000
_cell.angle_alpha   90.00
_cell.angle_beta   90.00
_cell.angle_gamma   90.00
#
_symmetry.space_group_name_H-M   'P 1'
#
loop_
_entity.id
_entity.type
_entity.pdbx_description
1 polymer ?
#
loop_
_entity_poly.entity_id
_entity_poly.type
_entity_poly.pdbx_seq_one_letter_code
_entity_poly.pdbx_strand_id
1 'polypeptide(L)'
;MFRWYRKALETLKERDPNPAKSNNVAYDVEKSIKIYQEIYDEKNEKPNSPPSTRSSSQSDMPSLSHLSTLLQLALPHVLPTVTVVSCDMREWDAPEKADIIVSELLGSFGDNELSPECLDGAQKFLKEDGISIPSSYTSYLSPLQSPKLYNEIRNCREKDKHFLAHFETPYVVYLHNKKELAPSQPLFTFSHPNKAKVIDNTRYKSLQFQITEDNVVHGFGGYFEAFLYKDIMLSIKPETHSQGMFSWFPILFPLREPVGVHQGDIMEVHFWRCTNRKNVWYEWCITAPQIISIHNPNGRAYTIGL
;
A
#
# COMPACT_ATOMS: atom_id res chain seq x y z
N MET A 1 29.13 -6.21 9.40
CA MET A 1 28.00 -6.63 8.55
C MET A 1 28.36 -6.61 7.05
N PHE A 2 28.56 -5.43 6.44
CA PHE A 2 28.69 -5.18 4.98
C PHE A 2 29.49 -6.15 4.09
N ARG A 3 30.61 -6.76 4.55
CA ARG A 3 31.41 -7.68 3.70
C ARG A 3 30.64 -8.93 3.24
N TRP A 4 29.64 -9.39 3.99
CA TRP A 4 28.88 -10.59 3.64
C TRP A 4 27.79 -10.33 2.60
N TYR A 5 27.10 -9.18 2.69
CA TYR A 5 26.07 -8.76 1.73
C TYR A 5 26.64 -8.56 0.32
N ARG A 6 27.82 -7.92 0.22
CA ARG A 6 28.49 -7.71 -1.08
C ARG A 6 28.77 -9.04 -1.80
N LYS A 7 29.23 -10.06 -1.06
CA LYS A 7 29.47 -11.41 -1.57
C LYS A 7 28.16 -12.12 -1.97
N ALA A 8 27.05 -11.86 -1.29
CA ALA A 8 25.74 -12.39 -1.69
C ALA A 8 25.23 -11.76 -2.99
N LEU A 9 25.38 -10.43 -3.16
CA LEU A 9 25.07 -9.72 -4.41
C LEU A 9 25.93 -10.19 -5.60
N GLU A 10 27.23 -10.41 -5.39
CA GLU A 10 28.13 -11.03 -6.36
C GLU A 10 27.63 -12.43 -6.76
N THR A 11 27.35 -13.29 -5.76
CA THR A 11 26.86 -14.68 -5.98
C THR A 11 25.50 -14.73 -6.68
N LEU A 12 24.60 -13.76 -6.46
CA LEU A 12 23.31 -13.66 -7.14
C LEU A 12 23.47 -13.27 -8.62
N LYS A 13 24.33 -12.29 -8.91
CA LYS A 13 24.61 -11.82 -10.28
C LYS A 13 25.34 -12.86 -11.12
N GLU A 14 26.12 -13.75 -10.50
CA GLU A 14 26.75 -14.90 -11.17
C GLU A 14 25.81 -16.09 -11.46
N ARG A 15 24.59 -16.12 -10.87
CA ARG A 15 23.77 -17.35 -10.84
C ARG A 15 22.30 -17.22 -11.25
N ASP A 16 21.73 -16.01 -11.33
CA ASP A 16 20.35 -15.84 -11.81
C ASP A 16 20.29 -15.82 -13.36
N PRO A 17 19.62 -16.79 -14.02
CA PRO A 17 19.48 -16.80 -15.48
C PRO A 17 18.52 -15.73 -16.02
N ASN A 18 17.85 -14.94 -15.18
CA ASN A 18 16.92 -13.89 -15.60
C ASN A 18 17.37 -12.49 -15.13
N PRO A 19 17.99 -11.67 -16.01
CA PRO A 19 18.57 -10.38 -15.62
C PRO A 19 17.55 -9.32 -15.21
N ALA A 20 16.26 -9.48 -15.52
CA ALA A 20 15.23 -8.60 -14.98
C ALA A 20 15.07 -8.83 -13.46
N LYS A 21 15.05 -10.09 -13.04
CA LYS A 21 14.82 -10.48 -11.64
C LYS A 21 15.97 -10.06 -10.71
N SER A 22 17.21 -10.17 -11.18
CA SER A 22 18.40 -9.76 -10.42
C SER A 22 18.62 -8.24 -10.38
N ASN A 23 18.10 -7.49 -11.34
CA ASN A 23 18.00 -6.02 -11.24
C ASN A 23 16.93 -5.61 -10.23
N ASN A 24 15.79 -6.31 -10.20
CA ASN A 24 14.76 -6.09 -9.20
C ASN A 24 15.37 -6.27 -7.81
N VAL A 25 15.96 -7.43 -7.47
CA VAL A 25 16.66 -7.68 -6.18
C VAL A 25 18.04 -6.95 -6.07
N ALA A 26 18.18 -5.78 -6.71
CA ALA A 26 19.30 -4.86 -6.54
C ALA A 26 18.83 -3.40 -6.35
N TYR A 27 17.85 -2.93 -7.15
CA TYR A 27 16.93 -1.86 -6.69
C TYR A 27 16.06 -2.35 -5.52
N ASP A 28 16.17 -3.62 -5.16
CA ASP A 28 15.60 -4.21 -3.98
C ASP A 28 16.65 -5.07 -3.20
N VAL A 29 17.74 -4.43 -2.73
CA VAL A 29 18.64 -4.84 -1.61
C VAL A 29 19.12 -3.67 -0.70
N GLU A 30 19.62 -2.55 -1.26
CA GLU A 30 20.30 -1.46 -0.53
C GLU A 30 19.42 -0.30 0.08
N LYS A 31 18.06 -0.34 0.09
CA LYS A 31 17.15 0.72 0.68
C LYS A 31 16.92 0.49 2.15
N SER A 32 16.64 -0.74 2.57
CA SER A 32 16.73 -1.04 3.99
C SER A 32 18.16 -0.87 4.48
N ILE A 33 19.18 -0.98 3.61
CA ILE A 33 20.53 -0.56 3.99
C ILE A 33 20.59 0.97 4.20
N LYS A 34 20.01 1.81 3.33
CA LYS A 34 19.85 3.26 3.59
C LYS A 34 19.08 3.53 4.90
N ILE A 35 17.90 2.92 5.09
CA ILE A 35 17.04 3.09 6.27
C ILE A 35 17.76 2.63 7.56
N TYR A 36 18.33 1.42 7.58
CA TYR A 36 19.04 0.89 8.75
C TYR A 36 20.29 1.70 9.07
N GLN A 37 21.01 2.20 8.07
CA GLN A 37 22.17 3.07 8.31
C GLN A 37 21.74 4.39 8.95
N GLU A 38 20.73 5.07 8.42
CA GLU A 38 20.24 6.33 9.00
C GLU A 38 19.68 6.17 10.42
N ILE A 39 18.91 5.10 10.69
CA ILE A 39 18.38 4.85 12.04
C ILE A 39 19.52 4.47 13.00
N TYR A 40 20.54 3.73 12.53
CA TYR A 40 21.72 3.44 13.33
C TYR A 40 22.50 4.71 13.67
N ASP A 41 22.72 5.60 12.70
CA ASP A 41 23.45 6.84 12.93
C ASP A 41 22.67 7.77 13.88
N GLU A 42 21.36 7.97 13.66
CA GLU A 42 20.52 8.78 14.57
C GLU A 42 20.49 8.26 16.01
N LYS A 43 20.44 6.94 16.22
CA LYS A 43 20.48 6.36 17.59
C LYS A 43 21.88 6.34 18.23
N ASN A 44 22.94 6.73 17.50
CA ASN A 44 24.31 6.79 18.02
C ASN A 44 24.92 8.21 18.03
N GLU A 45 24.37 9.19 17.31
CA GLU A 45 24.84 10.57 17.35
C GLU A 45 24.52 11.28 18.69
N LYS A 46 25.47 12.10 19.15
CA LYS A 46 25.28 13.10 20.21
C LYS A 46 25.33 14.50 19.59
N PRO A 47 24.53 15.46 20.08
CA PRO A 47 24.37 16.74 19.39
C PRO A 47 25.64 17.61 19.41
N ASN A 48 26.19 17.94 18.24
CA ASN A 48 26.55 19.31 17.79
C ASN A 48 27.39 19.34 16.48
N SER A 49 26.77 19.85 15.39
CA SER A 49 27.29 20.72 14.29
C SER A 49 28.81 20.85 13.93
N PRO A 50 29.16 21.22 12.68
CA PRO A 50 28.61 20.82 11.36
C PRO A 50 29.79 20.45 10.37
N PRO A 51 29.70 20.43 9.02
CA PRO A 51 30.02 19.21 8.26
C PRO A 51 31.30 19.23 7.39
N SER A 52 31.71 18.07 6.88
CA SER A 52 32.76 17.90 5.84
C SER A 52 32.30 16.95 4.71
N THR A 53 32.95 16.99 3.55
CA THR A 53 32.38 16.55 2.25
C THR A 53 32.87 15.18 1.74
N ARG A 54 31.91 14.29 1.37
CA ARG A 54 31.95 13.19 0.36
C ARG A 54 30.68 12.31 0.55
N SER A 55 29.74 12.12 -0.39
CA SER A 55 29.74 11.57 -1.78
C SER A 55 29.43 10.05 -1.84
N SER A 56 28.58 9.62 -2.80
CA SER A 56 28.04 8.25 -3.08
C SER A 56 27.13 7.65 -1.98
N SER A 57 25.87 7.20 -2.17
CA SER A 57 25.12 6.42 -3.21
C SER A 57 25.25 4.89 -3.05
N GLN A 58 24.23 4.00 -2.92
CA GLN A 58 22.73 4.00 -2.94
C GLN A 58 22.22 2.92 -1.92
N SER A 59 20.94 2.56 -1.64
CA SER A 59 19.55 2.65 -2.20
C SER A 59 18.93 1.44 -2.96
N ASP A 60 17.74 0.99 -2.50
CA ASP A 60 16.68 0.13 -3.13
C ASP A 60 16.26 -1.18 -2.29
N MET A 61 15.03 -1.59 -1.83
CA MET A 61 14.77 -2.86 -1.00
C MET A 61 13.27 -3.30 -0.92
N PRO A 62 12.91 -4.63 -0.97
CA PRO A 62 11.55 -5.11 -1.16
C PRO A 62 10.90 -5.65 0.13
N SER A 63 9.69 -6.20 -0.02
CA SER A 63 9.04 -7.05 0.98
C SER A 63 9.81 -8.35 1.23
N LEU A 64 10.16 -8.59 2.51
CA LEU A 64 11.09 -9.66 2.93
C LEU A 64 10.43 -10.86 3.63
N SER A 65 9.13 -10.79 3.92
CA SER A 65 8.41 -11.74 4.80
C SER A 65 8.45 -13.20 4.31
N HIS A 66 7.97 -13.45 3.10
CA HIS A 66 7.82 -14.81 2.58
C HIS A 66 9.15 -15.48 2.20
N LEU A 67 10.08 -14.74 1.58
CA LEU A 67 11.33 -15.30 1.09
C LEU A 67 12.35 -15.57 2.20
N SER A 68 12.43 -14.74 3.24
CA SER A 68 13.28 -15.04 4.40
C SER A 68 12.80 -16.31 5.11
N THR A 69 11.51 -16.37 5.44
CA THR A 69 10.88 -17.51 6.12
C THR A 69 11.08 -18.82 5.36
N LEU A 70 10.81 -18.86 4.05
CA LEU A 70 10.96 -20.08 3.24
C LEU A 70 12.42 -20.51 3.07
N LEU A 71 13.36 -19.57 2.89
CA LEU A 71 14.78 -19.92 2.78
C LEU A 71 15.35 -20.40 4.13
N GLN A 72 14.86 -19.85 5.24
CA GLN A 72 15.32 -20.16 6.59
C GLN A 72 14.70 -21.45 7.16
N LEU A 73 13.55 -21.89 6.62
CA LEU A 73 13.02 -23.26 6.81
C LEU A 73 13.76 -24.32 5.97
N ALA A 74 14.42 -23.91 4.86
CA ALA A 74 15.12 -24.80 3.93
C ALA A 74 16.61 -25.00 4.24
N LEU A 75 17.18 -24.27 5.21
CA LEU A 75 18.59 -24.34 5.58
C LEU A 75 18.77 -25.05 6.94
N PRO A 76 19.68 -26.03 7.07
CA PRO A 76 19.78 -26.88 8.26
C PRO A 76 20.33 -26.19 9.53
N HIS A 77 20.68 -24.90 9.46
CA HIS A 77 21.19 -24.12 10.58
C HIS A 77 20.49 -22.76 10.65
N VAL A 78 19.63 -22.57 11.65
CA VAL A 78 19.06 -21.28 12.01
C VAL A 78 20.18 -20.37 12.52
N LEU A 79 20.27 -19.13 12.00
CA LEU A 79 21.22 -18.14 12.51
C LEU A 79 20.84 -17.77 13.97
N PRO A 80 21.78 -17.76 14.93
CA PRO A 80 21.49 -17.63 16.36
C PRO A 80 21.06 -16.22 16.82
N THR A 81 20.59 -15.38 15.88
CA THR A 81 20.20 -13.97 16.09
C THR A 81 18.79 -13.67 15.59
N VAL A 82 17.99 -14.68 15.24
CA VAL A 82 16.61 -14.52 14.76
C VAL A 82 15.67 -15.47 15.49
N THR A 83 14.78 -14.92 16.31
CA THR A 83 13.69 -15.66 16.96
C THR A 83 12.45 -15.59 16.07
N VAL A 84 11.94 -16.74 15.62
CA VAL A 84 10.68 -16.82 14.87
C VAL A 84 9.52 -16.98 15.85
N VAL A 85 8.50 -16.12 15.73
CA VAL A 85 7.28 -16.15 16.55
C VAL A 85 6.08 -16.48 15.67
N SER A 86 5.38 -17.57 15.96
CA SER A 86 4.15 -17.98 15.27
C SER A 86 2.93 -17.48 16.05
N CYS A 87 2.63 -16.18 15.93
CA CYS A 87 1.50 -15.53 16.63
C CYS A 87 0.93 -14.38 15.77
N ASP A 88 -0.33 -14.01 16.00
CA ASP A 88 -0.89 -12.75 15.50
C ASP A 88 -0.24 -11.58 16.26
N MET A 89 0.28 -10.58 15.54
CA MET A 89 0.95 -9.42 16.17
C MET A 89 0.04 -8.63 17.12
N ARG A 90 -1.28 -8.68 16.91
CA ARG A 90 -2.28 -8.01 17.76
C ARG A 90 -2.45 -8.75 19.09
N GLU A 91 -2.31 -10.07 19.10
CA GLU A 91 -2.42 -10.89 20.31
C GLU A 91 -1.07 -11.10 21.02
N TRP A 92 0.05 -11.17 20.30
CA TRP A 92 1.38 -11.48 20.84
C TRP A 92 1.78 -10.65 22.07
N ASP A 93 2.24 -11.31 23.12
CA ASP A 93 2.86 -10.69 24.29
C ASP A 93 4.39 -10.71 24.13
N ALA A 94 4.98 -9.52 23.95
CA ALA A 94 6.39 -9.38 23.58
C ALA A 94 7.30 -9.34 24.81
N PRO A 95 8.40 -10.13 24.87
CA PRO A 95 9.29 -10.16 26.03
C PRO A 95 10.10 -8.87 26.21
N GLU A 96 10.19 -8.03 25.17
CA GLU A 96 10.83 -6.71 25.20
C GLU A 96 10.14 -5.74 24.22
N LYS A 97 10.30 -4.42 24.44
CA LYS A 97 9.79 -3.39 23.50
C LYS A 97 10.80 -3.14 22.36
N ALA A 98 10.32 -3.19 21.13
CA ALA A 98 11.09 -2.99 19.90
C ALA A 98 11.52 -1.52 19.69
N ASP A 99 12.75 -1.32 19.22
CA ASP A 99 13.27 -0.03 18.73
C ASP A 99 12.66 0.39 17.39
N ILE A 100 12.37 -0.60 16.53
CA ILE A 100 11.86 -0.44 15.17
C ILE A 100 10.85 -1.58 14.94
N ILE A 101 9.67 -1.25 14.44
CA ILE A 101 8.76 -2.24 13.83
C ILE A 101 8.90 -2.08 12.31
N VAL A 102 9.25 -3.18 11.63
CA VAL A 102 9.24 -3.25 10.16
C VAL A 102 8.10 -4.17 9.76
N SER A 103 7.22 -3.67 8.89
CA SER A 103 6.06 -4.40 8.38
C SER A 103 5.90 -4.17 6.89
N GLU A 104 5.27 -5.14 6.24
CA GLU A 104 4.77 -4.99 4.89
C GLU A 104 3.43 -5.72 4.87
N LEU A 105 2.36 -4.91 4.79
CA LEU A 105 0.95 -5.25 4.95
C LEU A 105 0.11 -4.32 4.05
N LEU A 106 0.71 -3.81 2.96
CA LEU A 106 0.09 -2.80 2.11
C LEU A 106 -0.51 -3.48 0.88
N GLY A 107 -1.79 -3.24 0.62
CA GLY A 107 -2.40 -3.63 -0.64
C GLY A 107 -2.29 -2.55 -1.71
N SER A 108 -2.89 -2.80 -2.88
CA SER A 108 -2.98 -1.88 -4.02
C SER A 108 -3.66 -0.53 -3.74
N PHE A 109 -4.23 -0.33 -2.54
CA PHE A 109 -4.82 0.91 -2.05
C PHE A 109 -4.21 1.34 -0.70
N GLY A 110 -3.04 0.80 -0.33
CA GLY A 110 -2.39 1.01 0.97
C GLY A 110 -3.12 0.29 2.10
N ASP A 111 -4.25 0.83 2.55
CA ASP A 111 -4.95 0.38 3.76
C ASP A 111 -5.88 -0.85 3.59
N ASN A 112 -5.99 -1.41 2.36
CA ASN A 112 -6.91 -2.50 2.02
C ASN A 112 -6.45 -3.91 2.43
N GLU A 113 -5.29 -4.04 3.07
CA GLU A 113 -4.81 -5.27 3.71
C GLU A 113 -4.67 -5.09 5.23
N LEU A 114 -5.39 -4.09 5.77
CA LEU A 114 -5.59 -3.82 7.20
C LEU A 114 -4.31 -3.56 8.00
N SER A 115 -3.26 -3.07 7.33
CA SER A 115 -2.09 -2.47 7.97
C SER A 115 -2.43 -1.53 9.13
N PRO A 116 -3.48 -0.66 9.10
CA PRO A 116 -3.82 0.18 10.23
C PRO A 116 -4.16 -0.64 11.48
N GLU A 117 -5.15 -1.53 11.39
CA GLU A 117 -5.62 -2.35 12.50
C GLU A 117 -4.56 -3.33 13.03
N CYS A 118 -3.71 -3.85 12.15
CA CYS A 118 -2.57 -4.69 12.53
C CYS A 118 -1.50 -3.89 13.29
N LEU A 119 -1.12 -2.71 12.81
CA LEU A 119 -0.08 -1.88 13.44
C LEU A 119 -0.55 -1.18 14.72
N ASP A 120 -1.81 -0.78 14.81
CA ASP A 120 -2.40 -0.27 16.05
C ASP A 120 -2.38 -1.33 17.16
N GLY A 121 -2.65 -2.61 16.83
CA GLY A 121 -2.52 -3.73 17.76
C GLY A 121 -1.08 -4.09 18.11
N ALA A 122 -0.15 -3.95 17.16
CA ALA A 122 1.28 -4.16 17.35
C ALA A 122 1.94 -3.05 18.21
N GLN A 123 1.42 -1.82 18.16
CA GLN A 123 2.02 -0.63 18.79
C GLN A 123 2.32 -0.79 20.29
N LYS A 124 1.59 -1.67 21.00
CA LYS A 124 1.84 -2.02 22.41
C LYS A 124 3.30 -2.43 22.69
N PHE A 125 3.96 -3.08 21.73
CA PHE A 125 5.35 -3.53 21.85
C PHE A 125 6.39 -2.57 21.22
N LEU A 126 6.00 -1.38 20.77
CA LEU A 126 6.94 -0.34 20.34
C LEU A 126 7.41 0.52 21.54
N LYS A 127 8.67 0.97 21.56
CA LYS A 127 9.13 2.01 22.49
C LYS A 127 8.47 3.38 22.21
N GLU A 128 8.46 4.28 23.19
CA GLU A 128 7.84 5.61 23.03
C GLU A 128 8.55 6.47 21.97
N ASP A 129 9.86 6.28 21.81
CA ASP A 129 10.76 6.80 20.77
C ASP A 129 10.91 5.85 19.57
N GLY A 130 10.19 4.73 19.55
CA GLY A 130 10.32 3.70 18.53
C GLY A 130 9.77 4.12 17.17
N ILE A 131 10.35 3.54 16.12
CA ILE A 131 10.06 3.86 14.72
C ILE A 131 9.16 2.77 14.12
N SER A 132 8.17 3.15 13.31
CA SER A 132 7.46 2.22 12.42
C SER A 132 7.93 2.41 10.99
N ILE A 133 8.08 1.30 10.27
CA ILE A 133 8.29 1.23 8.82
C ILE A 133 7.17 0.34 8.24
N PRO A 134 6.30 0.85 7.36
CA PRO A 134 6.21 2.24 6.92
C PRO A 134 5.81 3.21 8.05
N SER A 135 6.30 4.45 7.95
CA SER A 135 5.92 5.53 8.87
C SER A 135 4.57 6.15 8.51
N SER A 136 4.19 6.12 7.23
CA SER A 136 2.86 6.53 6.77
C SER A 136 2.57 6.05 5.35
N TYR A 137 1.29 6.03 4.98
CA TYR A 137 0.85 5.78 3.61
C TYR A 137 -0.47 6.51 3.32
N THR A 138 -0.65 6.85 2.04
CA THR A 138 -1.83 7.56 1.52
C THR A 138 -2.36 6.85 0.29
N SER A 139 -3.65 6.48 0.31
CA SER A 139 -4.36 6.00 -0.86
C SER A 139 -4.67 7.15 -1.82
N TYR A 140 -4.78 6.86 -3.12
CA TYR A 140 -5.02 7.85 -4.18
C TYR A 140 -6.11 7.35 -5.12
N LEU A 141 -6.95 8.26 -5.63
CA LEU A 141 -8.10 7.95 -6.49
C LEU A 141 -8.09 8.79 -7.77
N SER A 142 -8.44 8.21 -8.92
CA SER A 142 -8.66 8.91 -10.21
C SER A 142 -9.85 8.32 -10.97
N PRO A 143 -10.72 9.14 -11.60
CA PRO A 143 -11.80 8.65 -12.48
C PRO A 143 -11.28 8.03 -13.77
N LEU A 144 -11.84 6.87 -14.15
CA LEU A 144 -11.45 6.11 -15.33
C LEU A 144 -12.60 5.91 -16.31
N GLN A 145 -12.27 6.02 -17.60
CA GLN A 145 -13.04 5.45 -18.68
C GLN A 145 -12.40 4.12 -19.13
N SER A 146 -13.14 3.02 -19.02
CA SER A 146 -12.80 1.75 -19.67
C SER A 146 -14.06 0.91 -19.93
N PRO A 147 -14.65 0.99 -21.13
CA PRO A 147 -15.75 0.11 -21.51
C PRO A 147 -15.30 -1.36 -21.62
N LYS A 148 -14.00 -1.65 -21.75
CA LYS A 148 -13.47 -3.01 -21.68
C LYS A 148 -13.62 -3.57 -20.26
N LEU A 149 -12.99 -2.93 -19.27
CA LEU A 149 -12.99 -3.42 -17.88
C LEU A 149 -14.42 -3.49 -17.30
N TYR A 150 -15.28 -2.53 -17.64
CA TYR A 150 -16.70 -2.56 -17.26
C TYR A 150 -17.44 -3.79 -17.80
N ASN A 151 -17.22 -4.17 -19.07
CA ASN A 151 -17.85 -5.37 -19.63
C ASN A 151 -17.22 -6.67 -19.09
N GLU A 152 -15.94 -6.67 -18.74
CA GLU A 152 -15.31 -7.81 -18.04
C GLU A 152 -15.95 -8.00 -16.65
N ILE A 153 -16.07 -6.94 -15.85
CA ILE A 153 -16.72 -6.95 -14.53
C ILE A 153 -18.21 -7.33 -14.61
N ARG A 154 -18.94 -6.84 -15.62
CA ARG A 154 -20.34 -7.22 -15.89
C ARG A 154 -20.52 -8.73 -16.10
N ASN A 155 -19.49 -9.41 -16.61
CA ASN A 155 -19.48 -10.85 -16.82
C ASN A 155 -19.06 -11.65 -15.56
N CYS A 156 -18.51 -10.99 -14.53
CA CYS A 156 -18.19 -11.60 -13.23
C CYS A 156 -19.42 -11.83 -12.33
N ARG A 157 -20.64 -11.89 -12.89
CA ARG A 157 -21.86 -12.13 -12.12
C ARG A 157 -21.98 -13.60 -11.68
N GLU A 158 -21.54 -13.88 -10.47
CA GLU A 158 -21.82 -15.14 -9.77
C GLU A 158 -23.32 -15.31 -9.45
N LYS A 159 -23.79 -16.57 -9.31
CA LYS A 159 -25.20 -16.90 -9.05
C LYS A 159 -25.58 -16.76 -7.58
N ASP A 160 -24.67 -17.11 -6.69
CA ASP A 160 -24.92 -17.33 -5.27
C ASP A 160 -24.57 -16.09 -4.40
N LYS A 161 -24.19 -14.98 -5.05
CA LYS A 161 -23.90 -13.67 -4.42
C LYS A 161 -25.01 -12.65 -4.71
N HIS A 162 -24.97 -11.52 -4.00
CA HIS A 162 -25.83 -10.37 -4.29
C HIS A 162 -25.73 -9.97 -5.77
N PHE A 163 -26.86 -9.66 -6.42
CA PHE A 163 -26.92 -9.49 -7.88
C PHE A 163 -26.10 -8.30 -8.41
N LEU A 164 -25.66 -7.38 -7.55
CA LEU A 164 -24.76 -6.27 -7.86
C LEU A 164 -23.32 -6.49 -7.37
N ALA A 165 -23.00 -7.62 -6.73
CA ALA A 165 -21.74 -7.79 -5.99
C ALA A 165 -20.48 -7.50 -6.82
N HIS A 166 -20.50 -7.84 -8.12
CA HIS A 166 -19.42 -7.56 -9.06
C HIS A 166 -19.19 -6.06 -9.33
N PHE A 167 -20.21 -5.22 -9.19
CA PHE A 167 -20.04 -3.75 -9.22
C PHE A 167 -19.84 -3.14 -7.83
N GLU A 168 -19.90 -3.95 -6.78
CA GLU A 168 -19.73 -3.53 -5.37
C GLU A 168 -18.48 -4.17 -4.73
N THR A 169 -17.57 -4.67 -5.55
CA THR A 169 -16.29 -5.30 -5.17
C THR A 169 -15.14 -4.55 -5.85
N PRO A 170 -14.04 -4.23 -5.14
CA PRO A 170 -12.84 -3.70 -5.77
C PRO A 170 -11.97 -4.81 -6.37
N TYR A 171 -11.29 -4.53 -7.48
CA TYR A 171 -10.47 -5.50 -8.21
C TYR A 171 -9.02 -5.02 -8.37
N VAL A 172 -8.03 -5.82 -7.96
CA VAL A 172 -6.62 -5.58 -8.33
C VAL A 172 -6.44 -5.99 -9.80
N VAL A 173 -6.03 -5.04 -10.65
CA VAL A 173 -6.00 -5.24 -12.10
C VAL A 173 -4.94 -4.37 -12.78
N TYR A 174 -4.21 -4.94 -13.74
CA TYR A 174 -3.32 -4.15 -14.60
C TYR A 174 -4.15 -3.29 -15.57
N LEU A 175 -4.35 -2.02 -15.20
CA LEU A 175 -5.14 -1.03 -15.92
C LEU A 175 -4.52 -0.63 -17.28
N HIS A 176 -4.65 -1.50 -18.28
CA HIS A 176 -4.04 -1.29 -19.60
C HIS A 176 -4.91 -0.48 -20.57
N ASN A 177 -6.10 -0.99 -20.93
CA ASN A 177 -7.02 -0.28 -21.84
C ASN A 177 -7.95 0.65 -21.03
N LYS A 178 -7.43 1.81 -20.62
CA LYS A 178 -8.14 2.86 -19.88
C LYS A 178 -7.76 4.25 -20.42
N LYS A 179 -8.63 5.23 -20.18
CA LYS A 179 -8.28 6.65 -20.13
C LYS A 179 -8.50 7.15 -18.70
N GLU A 180 -7.54 7.88 -18.15
CA GLU A 180 -7.73 8.63 -16.90
C GLU A 180 -8.38 9.98 -17.24
N LEU A 181 -9.41 10.36 -16.50
CA LEU A 181 -10.24 11.53 -16.81
C LEU A 181 -9.84 12.78 -15.99
N ALA A 182 -9.07 12.60 -14.92
CA ALA A 182 -8.44 13.66 -14.13
C ALA A 182 -7.23 13.10 -13.35
N PRO A 183 -6.25 13.94 -12.96
CA PRO A 183 -5.10 13.53 -12.14
C PRO A 183 -5.49 12.88 -10.82
N SER A 184 -4.63 12.01 -10.30
CA SER A 184 -4.92 11.27 -9.07
C SER A 184 -4.89 12.17 -7.82
N GLN A 185 -5.93 12.09 -6.98
CA GLN A 185 -6.05 12.87 -5.75
C GLN A 185 -5.87 12.00 -4.50
N PRO A 186 -5.20 12.50 -3.44
CA PRO A 186 -5.00 11.74 -2.21
C PRO A 186 -6.35 11.55 -1.50
N LEU A 187 -6.65 10.32 -1.09
CA LEU A 187 -7.88 9.95 -0.40
C LEU A 187 -7.65 9.83 1.11
N PHE A 188 -7.27 8.65 1.62
CA PHE A 188 -7.10 8.38 3.05
C PHE A 188 -5.62 8.24 3.40
N THR A 189 -5.22 8.76 4.57
CA THR A 189 -3.85 8.69 5.10
C THR A 189 -3.86 8.00 6.46
N PHE A 190 -2.83 7.20 6.72
CA PHE A 190 -2.53 6.59 8.01
C PHE A 190 -1.05 6.80 8.36
N SER A 191 -0.73 6.91 9.65
CA SER A 191 0.60 7.22 10.15
C SER A 191 0.92 6.39 11.39
N HIS A 192 2.14 5.88 11.48
CA HIS A 192 2.58 4.91 12.45
C HIS A 192 3.90 5.35 13.11
N PRO A 193 4.05 5.31 14.45
CA PRO A 193 3.01 4.99 15.44
C PRO A 193 1.86 6.00 15.50
N ASN A 194 0.64 5.47 15.60
CA ASN A 194 -0.61 6.18 15.75
C ASN A 194 -0.81 6.65 17.20
N LYS A 195 -0.35 7.88 17.52
CA LYS A 195 -0.38 8.46 18.87
C LYS A 195 -1.71 9.13 19.24
N ALA A 196 -2.83 8.72 18.63
CA ALA A 196 -4.17 9.23 18.95
C ALA A 196 -4.67 8.73 20.32
N LYS A 197 -5.43 9.58 21.05
CA LYS A 197 -6.02 9.20 22.36
C LYS A 197 -7.12 8.14 22.25
N VAL A 198 -7.81 8.13 21.12
CA VAL A 198 -8.77 7.10 20.71
C VAL A 198 -8.41 6.80 19.27
N ILE A 199 -8.11 5.52 18.99
CA ILE A 199 -7.80 5.06 17.65
C ILE A 199 -9.11 4.76 16.94
N ASP A 200 -9.36 5.50 15.86
CA ASP A 200 -10.46 5.27 14.93
C ASP A 200 -9.87 5.25 13.52
N ASN A 201 -10.16 4.17 12.79
CA ASN A 201 -9.70 3.95 11.42
C ASN A 201 -10.84 4.01 10.39
N THR A 202 -12.03 4.48 10.80
CA THR A 202 -13.03 4.95 9.85
C THR A 202 -12.56 6.23 9.16
N ARG A 203 -12.91 6.40 7.90
CA ARG A 203 -12.55 7.57 7.10
C ARG A 203 -13.73 7.96 6.22
N TYR A 204 -13.86 9.25 5.97
CA TYR A 204 -14.77 9.80 4.96
C TYR A 204 -14.05 10.93 4.22
N LYS A 205 -14.26 11.03 2.91
CA LYS A 205 -13.79 12.16 2.12
C LYS A 205 -14.69 12.38 0.90
N SER A 206 -14.89 13.64 0.54
CA SER A 206 -15.30 14.03 -0.81
C SER A 206 -14.07 14.46 -1.62
N LEU A 207 -14.00 14.05 -2.89
CA LEU A 207 -13.00 14.46 -3.87
C LEU A 207 -13.72 15.07 -5.08
N GLN A 208 -13.20 16.18 -5.60
CA GLN A 208 -13.79 16.89 -6.72
C GLN A 208 -12.82 16.92 -7.89
N PHE A 209 -13.20 16.32 -9.01
CA PHE A 209 -12.37 16.16 -10.20
C PHE A 209 -12.90 17.01 -11.35
N GLN A 210 -12.07 17.94 -11.84
CA GLN A 210 -12.40 18.75 -13.01
C GLN A 210 -12.31 17.88 -14.28
N ILE A 211 -13.42 17.77 -15.00
CA ILE A 211 -13.49 17.07 -16.28
C ILE A 211 -13.11 18.04 -17.41
N THR A 212 -12.16 17.61 -18.26
CA THR A 212 -11.59 18.43 -19.35
C THR A 212 -12.14 18.09 -20.74
N GLU A 213 -12.85 16.99 -20.88
CA GLU A 213 -13.35 16.43 -22.15
C GLU A 213 -14.60 15.57 -21.90
N ASP A 214 -15.55 15.57 -22.83
CA ASP A 214 -16.71 14.66 -22.82
C ASP A 214 -16.29 13.18 -22.83
N ASN A 215 -16.67 12.43 -21.79
CA ASN A 215 -16.29 11.03 -21.57
C ASN A 215 -17.37 10.28 -20.76
N VAL A 216 -17.18 8.97 -20.56
CA VAL A 216 -18.01 8.15 -19.67
C VAL A 216 -17.15 7.52 -18.58
N VAL A 217 -17.47 7.83 -17.32
CA VAL A 217 -16.85 7.25 -16.13
C VAL A 217 -17.38 5.83 -15.93
N HIS A 218 -16.48 4.86 -15.79
CA HIS A 218 -16.81 3.44 -15.61
C HIS A 218 -16.37 2.90 -14.23
N GLY A 219 -15.57 3.67 -13.50
CA GLY A 219 -14.96 3.29 -12.23
C GLY A 219 -13.84 4.25 -11.85
N PHE A 220 -13.14 3.94 -10.76
CA PHE A 220 -11.99 4.69 -10.27
C PHE A 220 -10.75 3.81 -10.17
N GLY A 221 -9.62 4.33 -10.64
CA GLY A 221 -8.31 3.76 -10.40
C GLY A 221 -7.84 4.16 -9.01
N GLY A 222 -7.54 3.16 -8.19
CA GLY A 222 -6.95 3.32 -6.88
C GLY A 222 -5.46 2.97 -6.89
N TYR A 223 -4.69 3.79 -6.18
CA TYR A 223 -3.23 3.69 -6.05
C TYR A 223 -2.83 3.98 -4.59
N PHE A 224 -1.54 3.89 -4.27
CA PHE A 224 -1.00 4.41 -3.02
C PHE A 224 0.42 4.98 -3.17
N GLU A 225 0.78 5.85 -2.22
CA GLU A 225 2.15 6.25 -1.87
C GLU A 225 2.42 5.89 -0.40
N ALA A 226 3.60 5.37 -0.08
CA ALA A 226 4.00 4.99 1.28
C ALA A 226 5.38 5.55 1.61
N PHE A 227 5.47 6.37 2.65
CA PHE A 227 6.74 6.79 3.23
C PHE A 227 7.21 5.70 4.18
N LEU A 228 8.32 5.05 3.82
CA LEU A 228 8.94 4.04 4.66
C LEU A 228 9.60 4.69 5.88
N TYR A 229 10.45 5.69 5.61
CA TYR A 229 11.17 6.47 6.60
C TYR A 229 11.73 7.75 5.94
N LYS A 230 11.44 8.93 6.50
CA LYS A 230 11.82 10.24 5.94
C LYS A 230 11.47 10.41 4.45
N ASP A 231 12.45 10.64 3.58
CA ASP A 231 12.32 10.82 2.12
C ASP A 231 12.14 9.49 1.36
N ILE A 232 12.31 8.36 2.04
CA ILE A 232 12.38 7.03 1.42
C ILE A 232 10.95 6.51 1.18
N MET A 233 10.48 6.65 -0.05
CA MET A 233 9.11 6.33 -0.46
C MET A 233 9.02 5.06 -1.33
N LEU A 234 7.84 4.45 -1.36
CA LEU A 234 7.34 3.53 -2.41
C LEU A 234 6.02 4.07 -2.98
N SER A 235 5.76 3.83 -4.27
CA SER A 235 4.54 4.33 -4.94
C SER A 235 4.16 3.47 -6.16
N ILE A 236 2.86 3.20 -6.31
CA ILE A 236 2.26 2.74 -7.58
C ILE A 236 1.42 3.82 -8.28
N LYS A 237 1.35 5.02 -7.72
CA LYS A 237 0.66 6.16 -8.34
C LYS A 237 1.40 6.56 -9.63
N PRO A 238 0.74 6.70 -10.80
CA PRO A 238 1.42 6.78 -12.09
C PRO A 238 2.47 7.89 -12.20
N GLU A 239 2.22 9.04 -11.59
CA GLU A 239 3.08 10.23 -11.66
C GLU A 239 4.34 10.13 -10.77
N THR A 240 4.36 9.22 -9.79
CA THR A 240 5.45 9.04 -8.81
C THR A 240 5.94 7.60 -8.69
N HIS A 241 5.55 6.74 -9.63
CA HIS A 241 5.70 5.29 -9.58
C HIS A 241 7.16 4.86 -9.37
N SER A 242 7.41 3.99 -8.38
CA SER A 242 8.74 3.48 -8.07
C SER A 242 9.29 2.67 -9.25
N GLN A 243 10.49 3.02 -9.71
CA GLN A 243 11.10 2.38 -10.89
C GLN A 243 11.44 0.92 -10.59
N GLY A 244 11.12 0.02 -11.52
CA GLY A 244 11.37 -1.42 -11.35
C GLY A 244 10.41 -2.14 -10.38
N MET A 245 9.47 -1.46 -9.74
CA MET A 245 8.49 -2.08 -8.85
C MET A 245 7.29 -2.63 -9.63
N PHE A 246 6.83 -3.84 -9.31
CA PHE A 246 5.69 -4.50 -9.98
C PHE A 246 4.89 -5.42 -9.02
N SER A 247 5.19 -5.36 -7.72
CA SER A 247 4.56 -6.21 -6.69
C SER A 247 3.07 -5.94 -6.51
N TRP A 248 2.62 -4.72 -6.84
CA TRP A 248 1.22 -4.31 -6.82
C TRP A 248 0.80 -3.78 -8.19
N PHE A 249 -0.29 -4.32 -8.74
CA PHE A 249 -1.06 -3.61 -9.76
C PHE A 249 -2.02 -2.61 -9.09
N PRO A 250 -2.52 -1.59 -9.81
CA PRO A 250 -3.59 -0.72 -9.30
C PRO A 250 -4.84 -1.50 -8.89
N ILE A 251 -5.65 -0.88 -8.03
CA ILE A 251 -7.01 -1.37 -7.73
C ILE A 251 -8.04 -0.62 -8.57
N LEU A 252 -9.19 -1.23 -8.83
CA LEU A 252 -10.32 -0.67 -9.56
C LEU A 252 -11.57 -0.74 -8.69
N PHE A 253 -12.17 0.41 -8.40
CA PHE A 253 -13.51 0.52 -7.80
C PHE A 253 -14.53 0.81 -8.91
N PRO A 254 -15.29 -0.18 -9.39
CA PRO A 254 -16.18 0.02 -10.53
C PRO A 254 -17.44 0.83 -10.19
N LEU A 255 -18.11 1.34 -11.22
CA LEU A 255 -19.48 1.85 -11.11
C LEU A 255 -20.48 0.82 -11.67
N ARG A 256 -21.60 0.64 -10.99
CA ARG A 256 -22.75 -0.17 -11.48
C ARG A 256 -23.32 0.37 -12.78
N GLU A 257 -23.43 1.68 -12.89
CA GLU A 257 -24.01 2.41 -14.01
C GLU A 257 -22.96 3.42 -14.49
N PRO A 258 -22.51 3.34 -15.76
CA PRO A 258 -21.53 4.28 -16.29
C PRO A 258 -22.11 5.70 -16.33
N VAL A 259 -21.36 6.67 -15.82
CA VAL A 259 -21.80 8.08 -15.70
C VAL A 259 -21.23 8.89 -16.85
N GLY A 260 -22.10 9.52 -17.64
CA GLY A 260 -21.69 10.50 -18.63
C GLY A 260 -21.20 11.78 -17.95
N VAL A 261 -20.08 12.34 -18.44
CA VAL A 261 -19.51 13.60 -17.98
C VAL A 261 -19.10 14.46 -19.17
N HIS A 262 -19.29 15.76 -19.06
CA HIS A 262 -19.01 16.74 -20.11
C HIS A 262 -17.79 17.62 -19.77
N GLN A 263 -17.18 18.21 -20.79
CA GLN A 263 -16.12 19.20 -20.61
C GLN A 263 -16.60 20.37 -19.75
N GLY A 264 -15.92 20.60 -18.62
CA GLY A 264 -16.25 21.64 -17.65
C GLY A 264 -16.96 21.14 -16.39
N ASP A 265 -17.48 19.90 -16.39
CA ASP A 265 -18.09 19.32 -15.19
C ASP A 265 -17.09 19.21 -14.04
N ILE A 266 -17.57 19.44 -12.81
CA ILE A 266 -16.88 19.06 -11.59
C ILE A 266 -17.55 17.78 -11.09
N MET A 267 -16.86 16.65 -11.25
CA MET A 267 -17.36 15.37 -10.76
C MET A 267 -17.02 15.22 -9.28
N GLU A 268 -18.05 15.17 -8.42
CA GLU A 268 -17.90 14.97 -6.98
C GLU A 268 -18.09 13.51 -6.59
N VAL A 269 -17.07 12.95 -5.92
CA VAL A 269 -16.95 11.54 -5.53
C VAL A 269 -16.84 11.46 -4.02
N HIS A 270 -17.77 10.73 -3.39
CA HIS A 270 -17.70 10.44 -1.96
C HIS A 270 -17.17 9.03 -1.73
N PHE A 271 -16.24 8.91 -0.78
CA PHE A 271 -15.63 7.64 -0.39
C PHE A 271 -15.63 7.50 1.13
N TRP A 272 -15.92 6.29 1.60
CA TRP A 272 -15.86 5.91 3.00
C TRP A 272 -14.98 4.69 3.19
N ARG A 273 -14.25 4.65 4.32
CA ARG A 273 -13.70 3.44 4.93
C ARG A 273 -14.49 3.19 6.20
N CYS A 274 -15.20 2.08 6.24
CA CYS A 274 -16.10 1.70 7.32
C CYS A 274 -15.53 0.50 8.08
N THR A 275 -15.88 0.36 9.36
CA THR A 275 -15.41 -0.75 10.20
C THR A 275 -16.49 -1.24 11.17
N ASN A 276 -16.37 -2.49 11.58
CA ASN A 276 -17.08 -3.08 12.70
C ASN A 276 -16.17 -4.09 13.42
N ARG A 277 -16.65 -4.76 14.47
CA ARG A 277 -15.85 -5.68 15.31
C ARG A 277 -15.26 -6.91 14.58
N LYS A 278 -15.56 -7.13 13.30
CA LYS A 278 -15.10 -8.29 12.51
C LYS A 278 -14.59 -7.96 11.12
N ASN A 279 -14.95 -6.80 10.56
CA ASN A 279 -14.75 -6.49 9.15
C ASN A 279 -14.49 -4.99 8.94
N VAL A 280 -13.63 -4.68 7.96
CA VAL A 280 -13.46 -3.37 7.34
C VAL A 280 -14.01 -3.44 5.91
N TRP A 281 -14.55 -2.34 5.39
CA TRP A 281 -14.98 -2.25 3.99
C TRP A 281 -14.92 -0.81 3.47
N TYR A 282 -15.06 -0.65 2.14
CA TYR A 282 -15.24 0.65 1.49
C TYR A 282 -16.66 0.80 0.97
N GLU A 283 -17.14 2.04 0.95
CA GLU A 283 -18.37 2.46 0.27
C GLU A 283 -18.04 3.66 -0.63
N TRP A 284 -18.70 3.78 -1.79
CA TRP A 284 -18.46 4.89 -2.73
C TRP A 284 -19.68 5.29 -3.55
N CYS A 285 -19.79 6.59 -3.89
CA CYS A 285 -20.76 7.12 -4.85
C CYS A 285 -20.26 8.37 -5.56
N ILE A 286 -21.00 8.78 -6.60
CA ILE A 286 -20.91 10.08 -7.26
C ILE A 286 -22.16 10.88 -6.92
N THR A 287 -22.01 12.18 -6.69
CA THR A 287 -23.09 13.13 -6.41
C THR A 287 -23.22 14.24 -7.45
N ALA A 288 -22.13 14.57 -8.15
CA ALA A 288 -22.10 15.48 -9.29
C ALA A 288 -21.25 14.89 -10.43
N PRO A 289 -21.58 15.11 -11.72
CA PRO A 289 -22.75 15.84 -12.22
C PRO A 289 -24.06 15.04 -12.07
N GLN A 290 -23.99 13.72 -11.87
CA GLN A 290 -25.14 12.83 -11.67
C GLN A 290 -25.03 12.10 -10.33
N ILE A 291 -26.09 12.16 -9.52
CA ILE A 291 -26.20 11.35 -8.30
C ILE A 291 -26.42 9.87 -8.66
N ILE A 292 -25.62 8.98 -8.10
CA ILE A 292 -25.77 7.52 -8.21
C ILE A 292 -25.89 6.86 -6.83
N SER A 293 -26.32 5.60 -6.81
CA SER A 293 -26.40 4.80 -5.57
C SER A 293 -25.03 4.65 -4.88
N ILE A 294 -25.04 4.53 -3.54
CA ILE A 294 -23.89 4.05 -2.77
C ILE A 294 -23.62 2.59 -3.13
N HIS A 295 -22.36 2.29 -3.45
CA HIS A 295 -21.86 0.95 -3.72
C HIS A 295 -21.37 0.30 -2.42
N ASN A 296 -21.62 -1.00 -2.28
CA ASN A 296 -21.24 -1.82 -1.13
C ASN A 296 -21.74 -1.34 0.26
N PRO A 297 -22.99 -0.81 0.39
CA PRO A 297 -23.48 -0.29 1.67
C PRO A 297 -23.48 -1.38 2.76
N ASN A 298 -22.92 -1.07 3.92
CA ASN A 298 -22.67 -1.98 5.05
C ASN A 298 -21.83 -3.23 4.69
N GLY A 299 -21.00 -3.17 3.65
CA GLY A 299 -20.13 -4.28 3.23
C GLY A 299 -20.89 -5.45 2.59
N ARG A 300 -22.10 -5.22 2.08
CA ARG A 300 -23.02 -6.29 1.61
C ARG A 300 -22.48 -7.17 0.48
N ALA A 301 -21.44 -6.73 -0.22
CA ALA A 301 -20.82 -7.45 -1.32
C ALA A 301 -19.34 -7.78 -1.06
N TYR A 302 -18.62 -6.86 -0.40
CA TYR A 302 -17.21 -6.99 -0.11
C TYR A 302 -16.86 -6.47 1.29
N THR A 303 -16.15 -7.30 2.05
CA THR A 303 -15.55 -6.99 3.35
C THR A 303 -14.16 -7.63 3.44
N ILE A 304 -13.25 -6.95 4.13
CA ILE A 304 -11.93 -7.46 4.51
C ILE A 304 -12.04 -7.87 5.99
N GLY A 305 -11.74 -9.13 6.30
CA GLY A 305 -11.87 -9.68 7.65
C GLY A 305 -10.75 -9.22 8.60
N LEU A 306 -11.11 -8.97 9.86
CA LEU A 306 -10.18 -8.76 10.99
C LEU A 306 -9.82 -10.09 11.66
#